data_AF-A0A2P6WFZ1-F1
#
_entry.id   AF-A0A2P6WFZ1-F1
#
_cell.length_a   1.000
_cell.length_b   1.000
_cell.length_c   1.000
_cell.angle_alpha   90.00
_cell.angle_beta   90.00
_cell.angle_gamma   90.00
#
_symmetry.space_group_name_H-M   'P 1'
#
loop_
_entity.id
_entity.type
_entity.pdbx_description
1 polymer ?
#
loop_
_entity_poly.entity_id
_entity_poly.type
_entity_poly.pdbx_seq_one_letter_code
_entity_poly.pdbx_strand_id
1 'polypeptide(L)'
;MGHPAPSENAEFLRDRGIIVTLIENHIDSAMQNRPPFQTFSDDMTPSEFETFCAEELRRSGWNARVTIQSRDQGVDVIAEKHGVRVVLQCKLYSNPVGNKAVQEAAAGKAHEQAHHGVVVTNNRFTPAAEQLASTNEILLLHYRDLRDLDNLLRGVCAKE
;
A
#
# COMPACT_ATOMS: atom_id res chain seq x y z
N MET A 1 -34.50 -34.07 -11.26
CA MET A 1 -33.86 -32.77 -10.99
C MET A 1 -32.52 -32.79 -11.72
N GLY A 2 -32.37 -32.00 -12.77
CA GLY A 2 -31.16 -32.00 -13.60
C GLY A 2 -30.05 -31.17 -12.95
N HIS A 3 -28.87 -31.77 -12.73
CA HIS A 3 -27.67 -31.01 -12.40
C HIS A 3 -27.15 -30.31 -13.66
N PRO A 4 -26.71 -29.04 -13.58
CA PRO A 4 -26.15 -28.33 -14.73
C PRO A 4 -24.86 -29.00 -15.21
N ALA A 5 -24.61 -28.94 -16.51
CA ALA A 5 -23.45 -29.57 -17.13
C ALA A 5 -22.13 -28.89 -16.68
N PRO A 6 -20.98 -29.60 -16.62
CA PRO A 6 -19.70 -29.03 -16.20
C PRO A 6 -19.28 -27.78 -16.99
N SER A 7 -19.74 -27.65 -18.23
CA SER A 7 -19.51 -26.49 -19.11
C SER A 7 -20.28 -25.24 -18.67
N GLU A 8 -21.52 -25.39 -18.18
CA GLU A 8 -22.35 -24.27 -17.72
C GLU A 8 -21.77 -23.65 -16.43
N ASN A 9 -21.18 -24.48 -15.55
CA ASN A 9 -20.47 -23.99 -14.37
C ASN A 9 -19.20 -23.21 -14.72
N ALA A 10 -18.48 -23.60 -15.79
CA ALA A 10 -17.25 -22.91 -16.20
C ALA A 10 -17.54 -21.54 -16.84
N GLU A 11 -18.63 -21.42 -17.60
CA GLU A 11 -19.11 -20.16 -18.16
C GLU A 11 -19.60 -19.21 -17.05
N PHE A 12 -20.37 -19.73 -16.08
CA PHE A 12 -20.83 -18.96 -14.92
C PHE A 12 -19.69 -18.47 -14.03
N LEU A 13 -18.61 -19.24 -13.88
CA LEU A 13 -17.41 -18.83 -13.14
C LEU A 13 -16.56 -17.80 -13.90
N ARG A 14 -16.51 -17.87 -15.25
CA ARG A 14 -15.88 -16.83 -16.09
C ARG A 14 -16.64 -15.52 -16.02
N ASP A 15 -17.98 -15.58 -16.11
CA ASP A 15 -18.84 -14.39 -16.02
C ASP A 15 -18.73 -13.71 -14.66
N ARG A 16 -18.61 -14.49 -13.57
CA ARG A 16 -18.32 -13.93 -12.24
C ARG A 16 -16.95 -13.27 -12.18
N GLY A 17 -15.92 -13.86 -12.78
CA GLY A 17 -14.59 -13.26 -12.85
C GLY A 17 -14.61 -11.92 -13.59
N ILE A 18 -15.28 -11.87 -14.74
CA ILE A 18 -15.41 -10.65 -15.55
C ILE A 18 -16.21 -9.58 -14.80
N ILE A 19 -17.32 -9.94 -14.14
CA ILE A 19 -18.12 -8.99 -13.36
C ILE A 19 -17.33 -8.45 -12.17
N VAL A 20 -16.60 -9.30 -11.45
CA VAL A 20 -15.73 -8.86 -10.34
C VAL A 20 -14.66 -7.91 -10.87
N THR A 21 -13.96 -8.26 -11.95
CA THR A 21 -12.96 -7.38 -12.56
C THR A 21 -13.55 -6.07 -13.09
N LEU A 22 -14.76 -6.09 -13.66
CA LEU A 22 -15.44 -4.87 -14.12
C LEU A 22 -15.86 -3.97 -12.96
N ILE A 23 -16.35 -4.55 -11.86
CA ILE A 23 -16.67 -3.80 -10.64
C ILE A 23 -15.40 -3.23 -10.02
N GLU A 24 -14.34 -4.03 -9.89
CA GLU A 24 -13.02 -3.60 -9.41
C GLU A 24 -12.49 -2.44 -10.26
N ASN A 25 -12.48 -2.58 -11.59
CA ASN A 25 -12.05 -1.53 -12.51
C ASN A 25 -12.91 -0.26 -12.43
N HIS A 26 -14.22 -0.41 -12.21
CA HIS A 26 -15.14 0.73 -12.12
C HIS A 26 -14.97 1.49 -10.79
N ILE A 27 -14.74 0.78 -9.69
CA ILE A 27 -14.39 1.38 -8.39
C ILE A 27 -13.05 2.11 -8.50
N ASP A 28 -12.04 1.48 -9.10
CA ASP A 28 -10.72 2.08 -9.33
C ASP A 28 -10.83 3.36 -10.19
N SER A 29 -11.65 3.32 -11.25
CA SER A 29 -11.90 4.47 -12.13
C SER A 29 -12.70 5.58 -11.43
N ALA A 30 -13.60 5.24 -10.51
CA ALA A 30 -14.36 6.21 -9.72
C ALA A 30 -13.50 6.89 -8.65
N MET A 31 -12.51 6.18 -8.08
CA MET A 31 -11.55 6.74 -7.14
C MET A 31 -10.53 7.68 -7.80
N GLN A 32 -10.25 7.49 -9.10
CA GLN A 32 -9.37 8.37 -9.88
C GLN A 32 -9.97 9.78 -10.15
N ASN A 33 -11.27 9.99 -9.94
CA ASN A 33 -11.98 11.24 -10.25
C ASN A 33 -12.37 12.09 -9.02
N ARG A 34 -11.94 11.74 -7.80
CA ARG A 34 -12.04 12.67 -6.66
C ARG A 34 -10.94 13.73 -6.78
N PRO A 35 -11.21 15.01 -6.46
CA PRO A 35 -10.16 16.02 -6.43
C PRO A 35 -9.06 15.50 -5.50
N PRO A 36 -7.80 15.44 -5.97
CA PRO A 36 -6.73 14.82 -5.20
C PRO A 36 -6.61 15.56 -3.89
N PHE A 37 -6.45 14.85 -2.77
CA PHE A 37 -6.05 15.46 -1.50
C PHE A 37 -4.78 16.27 -1.78
N GLN A 38 -4.90 17.59 -1.95
CA GLN A 38 -3.75 18.43 -2.33
C GLN A 38 -2.78 18.55 -1.16
N THR A 39 -3.31 18.49 0.06
CA THR A 39 -2.59 18.60 1.32
C THR A 39 -3.13 17.61 2.34
N PHE A 40 -2.27 17.20 3.28
CA PHE A 40 -2.68 16.46 4.47
C PHE A 40 -3.71 17.25 5.29
N SER A 41 -4.68 16.57 5.89
CA SER A 41 -5.69 17.14 6.80
C SER A 41 -5.81 16.26 8.04
N ASP A 42 -5.95 16.87 9.21
CA ASP A 42 -6.14 16.15 10.48
C ASP A 42 -7.50 15.42 10.54
N ASP A 43 -8.47 15.83 9.71
CA ASP A 43 -9.80 15.22 9.61
C ASP A 43 -9.86 14.01 8.66
N MET A 44 -8.73 13.61 8.06
CA MET A 44 -8.67 12.43 7.21
C MET A 44 -9.02 11.17 7.99
N THR A 45 -9.78 10.29 7.36
CA THR A 45 -9.93 8.90 7.80
C THR A 45 -8.68 8.07 7.45
N PRO A 46 -8.45 6.91 8.09
CA PRO A 46 -7.33 6.02 7.74
C PRO A 46 -7.27 5.66 6.24
N SER A 47 -8.41 5.32 5.62
CA SER A 47 -8.46 4.99 4.19
C SER A 47 -8.20 6.20 3.28
N GLU A 48 -8.57 7.40 3.71
CA GLU A 48 -8.19 8.64 3.00
C GLU A 48 -6.70 8.91 3.13
N PHE A 49 -6.08 8.59 4.26
CA PHE A 49 -4.64 8.68 4.44
C PHE A 49 -3.86 7.67 3.57
N GLU A 50 -4.36 6.44 3.42
CA GLU A 50 -3.81 5.45 2.48
C GLU A 50 -3.86 5.99 1.03
N THR A 51 -5.01 6.55 0.64
CA THR A 51 -5.20 7.19 -0.68
C THR A 51 -4.26 8.38 -0.87
N PHE A 52 -4.12 9.24 0.15
CA PHE A 52 -3.20 10.37 0.15
C PHE A 52 -1.74 9.92 -0.02
N CYS A 53 -1.30 8.88 0.68
CA CYS A 53 0.06 8.34 0.53
C CYS A 53 0.31 7.83 -0.90
N ALA A 54 -0.66 7.15 -1.51
CA ALA A 54 -0.57 6.73 -2.90
C ALA A 54 -0.45 7.93 -3.86
N GLU A 55 -1.23 9.00 -3.63
CA GLU A 55 -1.15 10.24 -4.42
C GLU A 55 0.21 10.95 -4.30
N GLU A 56 0.81 11.02 -3.11
CA GLU A 56 2.14 11.62 -2.93
C GLU A 56 3.22 10.85 -3.70
N LEU A 57 3.10 9.51 -3.77
CA LEU A 57 3.97 8.69 -4.61
C LEU A 57 3.71 8.92 -6.10
N ARG A 58 2.45 9.00 -6.54
CA ARG A 58 2.09 9.31 -7.94
C ARG A 58 2.66 10.66 -8.39
N ARG A 59 2.57 11.68 -7.54
CA ARG A 59 3.18 13.01 -7.78
C ARG A 59 4.69 12.94 -7.96
N SER A 60 5.32 11.96 -7.34
CA SER A 60 6.76 11.68 -7.42
C SER A 60 7.12 10.72 -8.56
N GLY A 61 6.15 10.40 -9.44
CA GLY A 61 6.36 9.58 -10.63
C GLY A 61 6.33 8.07 -10.39
N TRP A 62 5.80 7.61 -9.26
CA TRP A 62 5.56 6.19 -8.99
C TRP A 62 4.19 5.76 -9.54
N ASN A 63 4.11 4.54 -10.07
CA ASN A 63 2.83 3.89 -10.32
C ASN A 63 2.33 3.27 -9.00
N ALA A 64 1.54 4.02 -8.23
CA ALA A 64 1.03 3.58 -6.93
C ALA A 64 -0.48 3.24 -6.99
N ARG A 65 -0.91 2.26 -6.19
CA ARG A 65 -2.32 1.90 -5.97
C ARG A 65 -2.59 1.52 -4.51
N VAL A 66 -3.76 1.88 -4.02
CA VAL A 66 -4.27 1.40 -2.72
C VAL A 66 -4.71 -0.06 -2.90
N THR A 67 -4.61 -0.85 -1.86
CA THR A 67 -5.03 -2.25 -1.87
C THR A 67 -6.35 -2.43 -1.09
N ILE A 68 -7.00 -3.59 -1.22
CA ILE A 68 -8.35 -3.78 -0.69
C ILE A 68 -8.27 -4.51 0.65
N GLN A 69 -8.36 -3.73 1.75
CA GLN A 69 -8.24 -4.03 3.20
C GLN A 69 -8.63 -5.43 3.74
N SER A 70 -9.33 -6.29 2.99
CA SER A 70 -9.82 -7.59 3.43
C SER A 70 -8.89 -8.77 3.12
N ARG A 71 -7.82 -8.62 2.32
CA ARG A 71 -7.05 -9.76 1.79
C ARG A 71 -5.53 -9.62 1.81
N ASP A 72 -5.04 -8.46 2.18
CA ASP A 72 -3.66 -8.02 2.11
C ASP A 72 -3.05 -8.10 3.50
N GLN A 73 -1.87 -8.73 3.61
CA GLN A 73 -1.20 -9.05 4.87
C GLN A 73 -0.57 -7.81 5.55
N GLY A 74 -1.33 -6.71 5.67
CA GLY A 74 -0.83 -5.43 6.17
C GLY A 74 -0.09 -4.60 5.11
N VAL A 75 -0.54 -4.68 3.86
CA VAL A 75 -0.14 -3.75 2.80
C VAL A 75 -1.34 -2.89 2.51
N ASP A 76 -1.18 -1.57 2.53
CA ASP A 76 -2.25 -0.64 2.17
C ASP A 76 -1.99 0.00 0.80
N VAL A 77 -0.72 0.16 0.41
CA VAL A 77 -0.32 0.72 -0.89
C VAL A 77 0.81 -0.08 -1.51
N ILE A 78 0.71 -0.34 -2.81
CA ILE A 78 1.77 -0.93 -3.64
C ILE A 78 2.19 0.12 -4.66
N ALA A 79 3.49 0.34 -4.81
CA ALA A 79 4.05 1.30 -5.75
C ALA A 79 5.22 0.72 -6.54
N GLU A 80 5.28 1.06 -7.84
CA GLU A 80 6.34 0.63 -8.74
C GLU A 80 6.94 1.79 -9.53
N LYS A 81 8.26 1.79 -9.68
CA LYS A 81 8.98 2.76 -10.51
C LYS A 81 10.32 2.18 -10.97
N HIS A 82 10.59 2.24 -12.28
CA HIS A 82 11.85 1.75 -12.87
C HIS A 82 12.24 0.32 -12.46
N GLY A 83 11.26 -0.59 -12.35
CA GLY A 83 11.50 -1.98 -11.93
C GLY A 83 11.64 -2.18 -10.41
N VAL A 84 11.64 -1.12 -9.62
CA VAL A 84 11.61 -1.19 -8.16
C VAL A 84 10.17 -1.23 -7.69
N ARG A 85 9.86 -2.22 -6.84
CA ARG A 85 8.56 -2.40 -6.19
C ARG A 85 8.67 -2.11 -4.70
N VAL A 86 7.75 -1.32 -4.17
CA VAL A 86 7.67 -0.93 -2.76
C VAL A 86 6.27 -1.20 -2.23
N VAL A 87 6.19 -1.69 -0.98
CA VAL A 87 4.92 -1.82 -0.24
C VAL A 87 4.91 -0.87 0.96
N LEU A 88 3.74 -0.30 1.22
CA LEU A 88 3.51 0.63 2.31
C LEU A 88 2.43 0.07 3.24
N GLN A 89 2.71 0.12 4.55
CA GLN A 89 1.70 0.12 5.60
C GLN A 89 1.57 1.55 6.12
N CYS A 90 0.42 2.17 5.90
CA CYS A 90 0.06 3.52 6.32
C CYS A 90 -0.64 3.49 7.69
N LYS A 91 -0.15 4.25 8.66
CA LYS A 91 -0.76 4.41 10.00
C LYS A 91 -1.04 5.87 10.30
N LEU A 92 -2.31 6.25 10.31
CA LEU A 92 -2.77 7.56 10.76
C LEU A 92 -3.15 7.50 12.24
N TYR A 93 -2.23 7.84 13.16
CA TYR A 93 -2.42 7.69 14.61
C TYR A 93 -2.17 8.97 15.40
N SER A 94 -2.87 9.10 16.53
CA SER A 94 -2.62 10.13 17.55
C SER A 94 -1.45 9.78 18.49
N ASN A 95 -1.08 8.50 18.56
CA ASN A 95 0.01 7.98 19.38
C ASN A 95 1.18 7.46 18.51
N PRO A 96 2.40 7.35 19.07
CA PRO A 96 3.53 6.77 18.36
C PRO A 96 3.25 5.36 17.82
N VAL A 97 3.77 5.07 16.64
CA VAL A 97 3.59 3.80 15.94
C VAL A 97 4.52 2.73 16.51
N GLY A 98 3.95 1.56 16.85
CA GLY A 98 4.66 0.43 17.45
C GLY A 98 4.94 -0.74 16.50
N ASN A 99 5.55 -1.80 17.05
CA ASN A 99 6.08 -2.96 16.32
C ASN A 99 5.11 -3.63 15.35
N LYS A 100 3.80 -3.63 15.65
CA LYS A 100 2.80 -4.28 14.79
C LYS A 100 2.84 -3.77 13.35
N ALA A 101 2.97 -2.46 13.16
CA ALA A 101 3.03 -1.87 11.82
C ALA A 101 4.28 -2.32 11.05
N VAL A 102 5.40 -2.51 11.74
CA VAL A 102 6.64 -3.02 11.15
C VAL A 102 6.51 -4.49 10.76
N GLN A 103 5.87 -5.30 11.59
CA GLN A 103 5.61 -6.71 11.31
C GLN A 103 4.70 -6.89 10.08
N GLU A 104 3.64 -6.07 10.00
CA GLU A 104 2.74 -6.00 8.85
C GLU A 104 3.49 -5.62 7.57
N ALA A 105 4.30 -4.56 7.59
CA ALA A 105 5.10 -4.15 6.44
C ALA A 105 6.13 -5.23 6.02
N ALA A 106 6.74 -5.94 6.97
CA ALA A 106 7.68 -7.02 6.69
C ALA A 106 6.99 -8.23 6.04
N ALA A 107 5.83 -8.64 6.57
CA ALA A 107 5.02 -9.70 5.97
C ALA A 107 4.57 -9.30 4.55
N GLY A 108 4.08 -8.07 4.39
CA GLY A 108 3.70 -7.49 3.12
C GLY A 108 4.83 -7.46 2.08
N LYS A 109 6.03 -7.04 2.49
CA LYS A 109 7.23 -7.00 1.62
C LYS A 109 7.52 -8.39 1.06
N ALA A 110 7.50 -9.41 1.92
CA ALA A 110 7.72 -10.78 1.52
C ALA A 110 6.61 -11.34 0.62
N HIS A 111 5.34 -11.07 0.97
CA HIS A 111 4.18 -11.57 0.22
C HIS A 111 4.10 -11.01 -1.20
N GLU A 112 4.32 -9.70 -1.35
CA GLU A 112 4.27 -9.00 -2.64
C GLU A 112 5.57 -9.08 -3.44
N GLN A 113 6.58 -9.78 -2.91
CA GLN A 113 7.93 -9.90 -3.47
C GLN A 113 8.52 -8.51 -3.77
N ALA A 114 8.31 -7.57 -2.87
CA ALA A 114 8.75 -6.19 -3.02
C ALA A 114 10.21 -6.02 -2.63
N HIS A 115 10.87 -5.06 -3.28
CA HIS A 115 12.26 -4.73 -2.99
C HIS A 115 12.38 -4.03 -1.64
N HIS A 116 11.39 -3.18 -1.30
CA HIS A 116 11.37 -2.45 -0.04
C HIS A 116 9.99 -2.50 0.62
N GLY A 117 10.01 -2.58 1.94
CA GLY A 117 8.83 -2.38 2.79
C GLY A 117 8.96 -1.07 3.56
N VAL A 118 7.84 -0.37 3.71
CA VAL A 118 7.80 0.95 4.32
C VAL A 118 6.62 1.02 5.29
N VAL A 119 6.85 1.57 6.48
CA VAL A 119 5.78 2.07 7.34
C VAL A 119 5.73 3.58 7.20
N VAL A 120 4.55 4.10 6.86
CA VAL A 120 4.30 5.54 6.70
C VAL A 120 3.33 6.01 7.77
N THR A 121 3.61 7.16 8.40
CA THR A 121 2.72 7.72 9.41
C THR A 121 2.73 9.25 9.42
N ASN A 122 1.77 9.84 10.14
CA ASN A 122 1.74 11.25 10.54
C ASN A 122 2.39 11.50 11.91
N ASN A 123 2.91 10.46 12.57
CA ASN A 123 3.43 10.54 13.93
C ASN A 123 4.87 10.04 14.02
N ARG A 124 5.39 9.91 15.25
CA ARG A 124 6.70 9.31 15.52
C ARG A 124 6.57 7.79 15.66
N PHE A 125 7.71 7.11 15.64
CA PHE A 125 7.81 5.69 15.94
C PHE A 125 8.27 5.49 17.39
N THR A 126 7.95 4.33 17.97
CA THR A 126 8.54 3.95 19.25
C THR A 126 9.98 3.45 19.04
N PRO A 127 10.87 3.54 20.05
CA PRO A 127 12.23 3.00 19.93
C PRO A 127 12.26 1.50 19.61
N ALA A 128 11.29 0.74 20.11
CA ALA A 128 11.15 -0.68 19.80
C ALA A 128 10.78 -0.92 18.32
N ALA A 129 9.96 -0.04 17.73
CA ALA A 129 9.60 -0.13 16.33
C ALA A 129 10.79 0.24 15.44
N GLU A 130 11.57 1.26 15.81
CA GLU A 130 12.81 1.64 15.12
C GLU A 130 13.82 0.48 15.13
N GLN A 131 14.02 -0.15 16.28
CA GLN A 131 14.90 -1.31 16.40
C GLN A 131 14.42 -2.48 15.52
N LEU A 132 13.12 -2.80 15.56
CA LEU A 132 12.56 -3.89 14.75
C LEU A 132 12.63 -3.60 13.26
N ALA A 133 12.43 -2.35 12.85
CA ALA A 133 12.48 -1.93 11.45
C ALA A 133 13.90 -2.05 10.89
N SER A 134 14.91 -1.70 11.68
CA SER A 134 16.31 -1.92 11.31
C SER A 134 16.61 -3.40 11.05
N THR A 135 16.09 -4.31 11.88
CA THR A 135 16.31 -5.76 11.71
C THR A 135 15.61 -6.33 10.48
N ASN A 136 14.45 -5.80 10.12
CA ASN A 136 13.64 -6.30 8.99
C ASN A 136 13.85 -5.51 7.69
N GLU A 137 14.77 -4.55 7.69
CA GLU A 137 15.03 -3.65 6.56
C GLU A 137 13.75 -2.94 6.09
N ILE A 138 12.99 -2.43 7.05
CA ILE A 138 11.77 -1.66 6.83
C ILE A 138 12.08 -0.18 7.02
N LEU A 139 11.68 0.63 6.04
CA LEU A 139 11.84 2.08 6.14
C LEU A 139 10.71 2.66 6.98
N LEU A 140 11.08 3.57 7.87
CA LEU A 140 10.15 4.29 8.73
C LEU A 140 10.09 5.73 8.26
N LEU A 141 8.96 6.12 7.67
CA LEU A 141 8.81 7.42 7.04
C LEU A 141 7.65 8.21 7.63
N HIS A 142 7.84 9.51 7.74
CA HIS A 142 6.72 10.43 7.84
C HIS A 142 6.11 10.62 6.44
N TYR A 143 4.80 10.88 6.32
CA TYR A 143 4.16 11.06 4.99
C TYR A 143 4.82 12.13 4.11
N ARG A 144 5.50 13.10 4.73
CA ARG A 144 6.19 14.19 4.04
C ARG A 144 7.43 13.69 3.27
N ASP A 145 7.99 12.57 3.71
CA ASP A 145 9.20 11.99 3.13
C ASP A 145 8.89 11.22 1.83
N LEU A 146 7.61 10.90 1.56
CA LEU A 146 7.19 10.16 0.35
C LEU A 146 7.57 10.88 -0.95
N ARG A 147 7.63 12.21 -0.92
CA ARG A 147 8.04 13.03 -2.08
C ARG A 147 9.48 12.77 -2.50
N ASP A 148 10.30 12.28 -1.57
CA ASP A 148 11.74 12.08 -1.75
C ASP A 148 12.12 10.59 -1.67
N LEU A 149 11.14 9.68 -1.81
CA LEU A 149 11.37 8.25 -1.67
C LEU A 149 12.49 7.74 -2.59
N ASP A 150 12.58 8.24 -3.83
CA ASP A 150 13.65 7.88 -4.77
C ASP A 150 15.06 8.10 -4.19
N ASN A 151 15.29 9.22 -3.49
CA ASN A 151 16.59 9.53 -2.91
C ASN A 151 16.85 8.72 -1.65
N LEU A 152 15.82 8.50 -0.84
CA LEU A 152 15.89 7.65 0.36
C LEU A 152 16.28 6.21 0.00
N LEU A 153 15.69 5.64 -1.06
CA LEU A 153 16.02 4.29 -1.52
C LEU A 153 17.45 4.19 -2.07
N ARG A 154 17.93 5.21 -2.79
CA ARG A 154 19.33 5.25 -3.26
C ARG A 154 20.33 5.30 -2.11
N GLY A 155 20.02 6.04 -1.05
CA GLY A 155 20.87 6.15 0.14
C GLY A 155 20.96 4.84 0.96
N VAL A 156 19.99 3.94 0.80
CA VAL A 156 20.00 2.61 1.43
C VAL A 156 20.89 1.65 0.63
N CYS A 157 20.83 1.68 -0.70
CA CYS A 157 21.61 0.82 -1.59
C CYS A 157 23.11 1.20 -1.63
N ALA A 158 23.47 2.43 -1.28
CA ALA A 158 24.85 2.93 -1.31
C ALA A 158 25.70 2.59 -0.06
N LYS A 159 25.19 1.78 0.87
CA LYS A 159 25.87 1.43 2.14
C LYS A 159 26.48 0.01 2.16
N GLU A 160 26.60 -0.64 1.00
CA GLU A 160 27.27 -1.93 0.84
C GLU A 160 28.79 -1.79 0.63
#